data_AF-A0A378BDL7-F1
#
_entry.id   AF-A0A378BDL7-F1
#
_cell.length_a   1.000
_cell.length_b   1.000
_cell.length_c   1.000
_cell.angle_alpha   90.00
_cell.angle_beta   90.00
_cell.angle_gamma   90.00
#
_symmetry.space_group_name_H-M   'P 1'
#
loop_
_entity.id
_entity.type
_entity.pdbx_description
1 polymer ?
#
loop_
_entity_poly.entity_id
_entity_poly.type
_entity_poly.pdbx_seq_one_letter_code
_entity_poly.pdbx_strand_id
1 'polypeptide(L)'
;MLFSNNKLTRDELLSRFFPHYHPVASLSQSASAAASVIISDGDRRHVLRQPHDPSAATYHFRRQYHALRRLPARLAPTPLFYSPCWMVVEYCTGEVKSELPGLPAAVRLIV
;
A
#
# COMPACT_ATOMS: atom_id res chain seq x y z
N MET A 1 -11.17 -24.24 -5.85
CA MET A 1 -10.86 -22.87 -5.41
C MET A 1 -12.10 -22.02 -5.67
N LEU A 2 -12.82 -21.63 -4.62
CA LEU A 2 -14.07 -20.88 -4.73
C LEU A 2 -13.75 -19.39 -4.96
N PHE A 3 -13.92 -18.95 -6.21
CA PHE A 3 -14.03 -17.53 -6.54
C PHE A 3 -15.44 -17.07 -6.16
N SER A 4 -15.61 -16.53 -4.96
CA SER A 4 -16.92 -16.02 -4.51
C SER A 4 -16.84 -14.51 -4.29
N ASN A 5 -17.39 -13.78 -5.27
CA ASN A 5 -17.85 -12.40 -5.24
C ASN A 5 -16.83 -11.26 -4.96
N ASN A 6 -16.76 -10.34 -5.91
CA ASN A 6 -15.61 -9.51 -6.26
C ASN A 6 -15.54 -8.15 -5.53
N LYS A 7 -15.99 -8.09 -4.27
CA LYS A 7 -15.99 -6.85 -3.46
C LYS A 7 -15.69 -7.16 -2.01
N LEU A 8 -14.55 -7.79 -1.78
CA LEU A 8 -14.05 -8.06 -0.44
C LEU A 8 -13.96 -6.71 0.30
N THR A 9 -14.71 -6.54 1.39
CA THR A 9 -14.70 -5.30 2.18
C THR A 9 -13.44 -5.24 3.03
N ARG A 10 -13.12 -4.05 3.58
CA ARG A 10 -11.96 -3.91 4.50
C ARG A 10 -12.08 -4.87 5.68
N ASP A 11 -13.24 -4.94 6.30
CA ASP A 11 -13.42 -5.69 7.53
C ASP A 11 -13.40 -7.20 7.26
N GLU A 12 -13.92 -7.66 6.11
CA GLU A 12 -13.74 -9.04 5.65
C GLU A 12 -12.27 -9.37 5.34
N LEU A 13 -11.50 -8.43 4.79
CA LEU A 13 -10.07 -8.60 4.55
C LEU A 13 -9.34 -8.82 5.87
N LEU A 14 -9.58 -7.93 6.84
CA LEU A 14 -8.94 -8.00 8.14
C LEU A 14 -9.36 -9.29 8.85
N SER A 15 -10.66 -9.57 8.96
CA SER A 15 -11.15 -10.77 9.63
C SER A 15 -10.61 -12.07 9.03
N ARG A 16 -10.45 -12.15 7.70
CA ARG A 16 -10.01 -13.39 7.03
C ARG A 16 -8.49 -13.55 6.93
N PHE A 17 -7.77 -12.47 6.63
CA PHE A 17 -6.35 -12.55 6.25
C PHE A 17 -5.42 -11.85 7.25
N PHE A 18 -5.92 -10.89 8.03
CA PHE A 18 -5.13 -10.12 8.99
C PHE A 18 -5.90 -9.94 10.31
N PRO A 19 -6.35 -11.02 10.98
CA PRO A 19 -7.31 -10.95 12.08
C PRO A 19 -6.79 -10.22 13.33
N HIS A 20 -5.47 -10.11 13.48
CA HIS A 20 -4.83 -9.38 14.58
C HIS A 20 -4.55 -7.91 14.24
N TYR A 21 -4.75 -7.51 12.99
CA TYR A 21 -4.48 -6.15 12.54
C TYR A 21 -5.73 -5.28 12.67
N HIS A 22 -5.55 -4.10 13.23
CA HIS A 22 -6.58 -3.08 13.33
C HIS A 22 -6.15 -1.79 12.62
N PRO A 23 -7.08 -1.02 12.04
CA PRO A 23 -6.75 0.29 11.48
C PRO A 23 -6.18 1.23 12.54
N VAL A 24 -5.04 1.85 12.23
CA VAL A 24 -4.43 2.89 13.07
C VAL A 24 -4.80 4.23 12.46
N ALA A 25 -5.69 4.97 13.12
CA ALA A 25 -6.06 6.31 12.68
C ALA A 25 -4.86 7.25 12.90
N SER A 26 -4.19 7.65 11.82
CA SER A 26 -3.60 8.98 11.54
C SER A 26 -2.50 8.89 10.48
N LEU A 27 -2.76 9.44 9.29
CA LEU A 27 -1.70 10.08 8.51
C LEU A 27 -2.15 11.50 8.24
N SER A 28 -1.57 12.40 9.03
CA SER A 28 -1.62 13.85 8.85
C SER A 28 -1.32 14.20 7.40
N GLN A 29 -2.21 15.00 6.80
CA GLN A 29 -1.94 15.91 5.68
C GLN A 29 -1.20 15.31 4.46
N SER A 30 -1.92 14.51 3.68
CA SER A 30 -1.69 14.43 2.24
C SER A 30 -3.01 14.08 1.56
N ALA A 31 -3.48 14.94 0.67
CA ALA A 31 -4.78 14.85 -0.01
C ALA A 31 -4.95 13.63 -0.93
N SER A 32 -4.00 12.69 -0.94
CA SER A 32 -4.08 11.38 -1.61
C SER A 32 -4.39 10.21 -0.63
N ALA A 33 -4.64 10.52 0.65
CA ALA A 33 -4.92 9.55 1.72
C ALA A 33 -6.30 8.85 1.63
N ALA A 34 -7.16 9.19 0.67
CA ALA A 34 -8.51 8.60 0.59
C ALA A 34 -8.53 7.09 0.26
N ALA A 35 -7.48 6.57 -0.39
CA ALA A 35 -7.44 5.18 -0.85
C ALA A 35 -6.45 4.30 -0.06
N SER A 36 -5.89 4.76 1.06
CA SER A 36 -4.90 3.98 1.84
C SER A 36 -5.10 4.12 3.35
N VAL A 37 -4.99 3.02 4.09
CA VAL A 37 -5.10 2.99 5.55
C VAL A 37 -3.96 2.17 6.16
N ILE A 38 -3.37 2.67 7.24
CA ILE A 38 -2.39 1.91 8.02
C ILE A 38 -3.13 0.93 8.92
N ILE A 39 -2.65 -0.30 8.96
CA ILE A 39 -3.12 -1.36 9.86
C ILE A 39 -1.95 -1.84 10.71
N SER A 40 -2.22 -2.22 11.97
CA SER A 40 -1.19 -2.65 12.92
C SER A 40 -1.70 -3.80 13.77
N ASP A 41 -0.83 -4.75 14.10
CA ASP A 41 -1.08 -5.78 15.13
C ASP A 41 -0.51 -5.40 16.51
N GLY A 42 0.21 -4.27 16.58
CA GLY A 42 0.87 -3.77 17.79
C GLY A 42 2.39 -3.72 17.62
N ASP A 43 2.94 -4.69 16.91
CA ASP A 43 4.39 -4.82 16.66
C ASP A 43 4.76 -4.39 15.23
N ARG A 44 3.90 -4.73 14.27
CA ARG A 44 4.12 -4.52 12.83
C ARG A 44 3.03 -3.64 12.26
N ARG A 45 3.43 -2.84 11.27
CA ARG A 45 2.52 -1.98 10.50
C ARG A 45 2.53 -2.39 9.04
N HIS A 46 1.35 -2.32 8.43
CA HIS A 46 1.16 -2.51 7.00
C HIS A 46 0.29 -1.39 6.45
N VAL A 47 0.32 -1.20 5.13
CA VAL A 47 -0.55 -0.26 4.43
C VAL A 47 -1.51 -1.06 3.56
N LEU A 48 -2.79 -0.88 3.85
CA LEU A 48 -3.87 -1.38 3.03
C LEU A 48 -4.23 -0.32 1.99
N ARG A 49 -4.24 -0.69 0.71
CA ARG A 49 -4.48 0.19 -0.44
C ARG A 49 -5.68 -0.27 -1.24
N GLN A 50 -6.55 0.66 -1.62
CA GLN A 50 -7.57 0.48 -2.65
C GLN A 50 -7.06 0.99 -4.00
N PRO A 51 -7.64 0.54 -5.12
CA PRO A 51 -7.51 1.24 -6.40
C PRO A 51 -7.86 2.72 -6.23
N HIS A 52 -7.01 3.61 -6.73
CA HIS A 52 -7.23 5.05 -6.65
C HIS A 52 -8.50 5.49 -7.41
N ASP A 53 -8.76 4.84 -8.55
CA ASP A 53 -9.95 5.05 -9.36
C ASP A 53 -10.72 3.72 -9.42
N PRO A 54 -11.93 3.63 -8.82
CA PRO A 54 -12.75 2.42 -8.86
C PRO A 54 -13.30 2.12 -10.26
N SER A 55 -13.28 3.09 -11.18
CA SER A 55 -13.67 2.92 -12.58
C SER A 55 -12.52 2.48 -13.48
N ALA A 56 -11.27 2.61 -13.01
CA ALA A 56 -10.11 2.17 -13.76
C ALA A 56 -10.11 0.66 -13.95
N ALA A 57 -9.58 0.21 -15.09
CA ALA A 57 -9.52 -1.20 -15.41
C ALA A 57 -8.71 -1.98 -14.35
N THR A 58 -9.27 -3.08 -13.87
CA THR A 58 -8.70 -3.90 -12.78
C THR A 58 -7.26 -4.38 -13.05
N TYR A 59 -6.87 -4.50 -14.32
CA TYR A 59 -5.52 -4.90 -14.69
C TYR A 59 -4.46 -3.86 -14.29
N HIS A 60 -4.79 -2.57 -14.17
CA HIS A 60 -3.82 -1.55 -13.72
C HIS A 60 -3.33 -1.85 -12.31
N PHE A 61 -4.26 -2.12 -11.39
CA PHE A 61 -3.94 -2.45 -10.01
C PHE A 61 -3.19 -3.79 -9.89
N ARG A 62 -3.56 -4.76 -10.72
CA ARG A 62 -2.83 -6.04 -10.81
C ARG A 62 -1.40 -5.86 -11.33
N ARG A 63 -1.19 -5.01 -12.33
CA ARG A 63 0.14 -4.69 -12.86
C ARG A 63 1.02 -4.03 -11.81
N GLN A 64 0.45 -3.11 -11.01
CA GLN A 64 1.15 -2.50 -9.88
C GLN A 64 1.64 -3.54 -8.88
N TYR A 65 0.78 -4.50 -8.49
CA TYR A 65 1.16 -5.61 -7.61
C TYR A 65 2.33 -6.42 -8.18
N HIS A 66 2.26 -6.80 -9.46
CA HIS A 66 3.32 -7.55 -10.11
C HIS A 66 4.63 -6.76 -10.25
N ALA A 67 4.54 -5.44 -10.46
CA ALA A 67 5.71 -4.57 -10.48
C ALA A 67 6.40 -4.54 -9.10
N LEU A 68 5.63 -4.32 -8.03
CA LEU A 68 6.15 -4.33 -6.66
C LEU A 68 6.79 -5.67 -6.29
N ARG A 69 6.22 -6.80 -6.72
CA ARG A 69 6.79 -8.13 -6.48
C ARG A 69 8.15 -8.38 -7.14
N ARG A 70 8.48 -7.61 -8.19
CA ARG A 70 9.75 -7.75 -8.93
C ARG A 70 10.81 -6.78 -8.44
N LEU A 71 10.43 -5.76 -7.67
CA LEU A 71 11.35 -4.78 -7.13
C LEU A 71 12.01 -5.30 -5.86
N PRO A 72 13.30 -4.99 -5.63
CA PRO A 72 13.96 -5.27 -4.36
C PRO A 72 13.28 -4.52 -3.21
N ALA A 73 13.19 -5.15 -2.03
CA ALA A 73 12.56 -4.55 -0.84
C ALA A 73 13.18 -3.20 -0.41
N ARG A 74 14.44 -2.94 -0.78
CA ARG A 74 15.12 -1.66 -0.55
C ARG A 74 14.61 -0.50 -1.41
N LEU A 75 13.94 -0.79 -2.53
CA LEU A 75 13.48 0.21 -3.51
C LEU A 75 11.98 0.44 -3.47
N ALA A 76 11.20 -0.55 -3.02
CA ALA A 76 9.76 -0.48 -3.02
C ALA A 76 9.17 -1.31 -1.88
N PRO A 77 7.98 -0.93 -1.36
CA PRO A 77 7.32 -1.70 -0.33
C PRO A 77 6.99 -3.10 -0.82
N THR A 78 7.30 -4.10 -0.01
CA THR A 78 6.99 -5.50 -0.31
C THR A 78 5.48 -5.69 -0.35
N PRO A 79 4.89 -6.21 -1.45
CA PRO A 79 3.47 -6.49 -1.49
C PRO A 79 3.18 -7.83 -0.79
N LEU A 80 2.33 -7.80 0.22
CA LEU A 80 2.02 -8.94 1.10
C LEU A 80 0.74 -9.67 0.67
N PHE A 81 -0.24 -8.94 0.12
CA PHE A 81 -1.53 -9.50 -0.30
C PHE A 81 -2.11 -8.75 -1.50
N TYR A 82 -2.89 -9.46 -2.33
CA TYR A 82 -3.63 -8.88 -3.45
C TYR A 82 -5.02 -9.49 -3.61
N SER A 83 -5.99 -8.62 -3.83
CA SER A 83 -7.31 -8.88 -4.39
C SER A 83 -7.68 -7.74 -5.36
N PRO A 84 -8.71 -7.89 -6.19
CA PRO A 84 -9.13 -6.82 -7.11
C PRO A 84 -9.47 -5.49 -6.42
N CYS A 85 -9.94 -5.52 -5.17
CA CYS A 85 -10.33 -4.32 -4.42
C CYS A 85 -9.27 -3.83 -3.41
N TRP A 86 -8.27 -4.65 -3.11
CA TRP A 86 -7.30 -4.37 -2.05
C TRP A 86 -5.91 -4.93 -2.32
N MET A 87 -4.90 -4.16 -1.94
CA MET A 87 -3.52 -4.62 -1.85
C MET A 87 -2.99 -4.28 -0.47
N VAL A 88 -2.33 -5.25 0.19
CA VAL A 88 -1.59 -4.97 1.43
C VAL A 88 -0.12 -4.93 1.09
N VAL A 89 0.55 -3.87 1.51
CA VAL A 89 1.99 -3.70 1.35
C VAL A 89 2.64 -3.42 2.70
N GLU A 90 3.92 -3.73 2.80
CA GLU A 90 4.74 -3.37 3.95
C GLU A 90 4.72 -1.86 4.21
N TYR A 91 4.70 -1.48 5.49
CA TYR A 91 4.85 -0.08 5.88
C TYR A 91 6.33 0.33 5.79
N CYS A 92 6.65 1.27 4.91
CA CYS A 92 8.00 1.84 4.84
C CYS A 92 8.20 2.83 5.99
N THR A 93 9.15 2.54 6.88
CA THR A 93 9.56 3.47 7.94
C THR A 93 10.40 4.59 7.36
N GLY A 94 10.01 5.84 7.57
CA GLY A 94 10.77 7.01 7.16
C GLY A 94 9.88 8.23 6.97
N GLU A 95 10.49 9.42 6.97
CA GLU A 95 9.79 10.65 6.64
C GLU A 95 9.73 10.84 5.13
N VAL A 96 8.55 11.18 4.63
CA VAL A 96 8.40 11.66 3.25
C VAL A 96 8.84 13.11 3.23
N LYS A 97 10.03 13.38 2.70
CA LYS A 97 10.48 14.75 2.45
C LYS A 97 9.64 15.33 1.31
N SER A 98 8.75 16.25 1.65
CA SER A 98 7.94 16.99 0.66
C SER A 98 8.78 18.02 -0.11
N GLU A 99 9.95 18.38 0.42
CA GLU A 99 10.88 19.31 -0.21
C GLU A 99 11.85 18.56 -1.10
N LEU A 100 11.99 19.04 -2.34
CA LEU A 100 13.06 18.59 -3.23
C LEU A 100 14.41 18.93 -2.57
N PRO A 101 15.37 17.98 -2.52
CA PRO A 101 16.69 18.31 -2.03
C PRO A 101 17.27 19.46 -2.88
N GLY A 102 17.86 20.46 -2.22
CA GLY A 102 18.50 21.57 -2.92
C GLY A 102 19.44 21.08 -4.01
N LEU A 103 19.49 21.81 -5.14
CA LEU A 103 20.17 21.43 -6.39
C LEU A 103 21.59 20.82 -6.25
N PRO A 104 22.44 21.14 -5.26
CA PRO A 104 23.74 20.47 -5.13
C PRO A 104 23.63 18.98 -4.74
N ALA A 105 22.54 18.56 -4.08
CA ALA A 105 22.36 17.20 -3.57
C ALA A 105 21.59 16.28 -4.53
N ALA A 106 20.78 16.83 -5.44
CA ALA A 106 20.00 16.06 -6.40
C ALA A 106 20.87 15.26 -7.40
N VAL A 107 22.07 15.75 -7.71
CA VAL A 107 23.00 15.11 -8.66
C VAL A 107 23.59 13.80 -8.12
N ARG A 108 23.58 13.58 -6.79
CA ARG A 108 24.16 12.37 -6.16
C ARG A 108 23.18 11.19 -6.04
N LEU A 109 21.91 11.36 -6.37
CA LEU A 109 20.88 10.32 -6.26
C LEU A 109 20.75 9.44 -7.52
N ILE A 110 21.53 9.73 -8.56
CA ILE A 110 21.58 8.99 -9.84
C ILE A 110 23.04 8.60 -10.11
N VAL A 111 23.67 7.81 -9.22
CA VAL A 111 24.93 7.10 -9.50
C VAL A 111 24.87 5.73 -8.85
#